data_AF-A0A976HI54-F1
#
_entry.id   AF-A0A976HI54-F1
#
_cell.length_a   1.000
_cell.length_b   1.000
_cell.length_c   1.000
_cell.angle_alpha   90.00
_cell.angle_beta   90.00
_cell.angle_gamma   90.00
#
_symmetry.space_group_name_H-M   'P 1'
#
loop_
_entity.id
_entity.type
_entity.pdbx_description
1 polymer ?
#
loop_
_entity_poly.entity_id
_entity_poly.type
_entity_poly.pdbx_seq_one_letter_code
_entity_poly.pdbx_strand_id
1 'polypeptide(L)'
;FRVCGVHSKAVRVECRIPGSDVNPYLACAALLAAGLAGIEAKMELEPEMSGDMYNTAGIREIPHNLRDAAALLNGSKMLRAAFGDDVVDHYHHAAQWEISETDRVVTDFELQRLLERA
;
A
#
# COMPACT_ATOMS: atom_id res chain seq x y z
N PHE A 1 -10.77 1.27 -4.60
CA PHE A 1 -11.39 -0.07 -4.47
C PHE A 1 -12.55 -0.17 -5.46
N ARG A 2 -12.86 -1.37 -5.99
CA ARG A 2 -14.00 -1.57 -6.91
C ARG A 2 -15.07 -2.44 -6.28
N VAL A 3 -16.33 -2.02 -6.33
CA VAL A 3 -17.47 -2.85 -5.93
C VAL A 3 -17.89 -3.71 -7.12
N CYS A 4 -18.01 -5.02 -6.92
CA CYS A 4 -18.32 -5.99 -7.97
C CYS A 4 -19.60 -6.76 -7.64
N GLY A 5 -20.37 -7.15 -8.67
CA GLY A 5 -21.53 -8.03 -8.50
C GLY A 5 -22.69 -7.41 -7.72
N VAL A 6 -22.86 -6.09 -7.82
CA VAL A 6 -23.96 -5.35 -7.19
C VAL A 6 -25.30 -5.99 -7.59
N HIS A 7 -26.25 -6.07 -6.65
CA HIS A 7 -27.55 -6.74 -6.80
C HIS A 7 -27.49 -8.28 -6.98
N SER A 8 -26.40 -8.92 -6.59
CA SER A 8 -26.28 -10.39 -6.60
C SER A 8 -25.73 -10.95 -5.28
N LYS A 9 -25.81 -12.28 -5.11
CA LYS A 9 -25.16 -12.98 -3.99
C LYS A 9 -23.62 -12.97 -4.07
N ALA A 10 -23.04 -12.52 -5.19
CA ALA A 10 -21.60 -12.44 -5.41
C ALA A 10 -21.03 -11.03 -5.15
N VAL A 11 -21.79 -10.18 -4.45
CA VAL A 11 -21.36 -8.81 -4.09
C VAL A 11 -20.09 -8.85 -3.26
N ARG A 12 -19.07 -8.10 -3.67
CA ARG A 12 -17.76 -8.05 -3.01
C ARG A 12 -17.00 -6.77 -3.32
N VAL A 13 -16.01 -6.48 -2.49
CA VAL A 13 -15.02 -5.43 -2.72
C VAL A 13 -13.75 -6.04 -3.31
N GLU A 14 -13.25 -5.45 -4.38
CA GLU A 14 -11.99 -5.81 -5.02
C GLU A 14 -10.93 -4.74 -4.73
N CYS A 15 -9.83 -5.16 -4.09
CA CYS A 15 -8.62 -4.36 -3.92
C CYS A 15 -7.64 -4.69 -5.06
N ARG A 16 -7.15 -3.67 -5.76
CA ARG A 16 -6.21 -3.80 -6.89
C ARG A 16 -4.82 -3.21 -6.60
N ILE A 17 -4.57 -2.86 -5.35
CA ILE A 17 -3.33 -2.19 -4.93
C ILE A 17 -2.16 -3.18 -4.82
N PRO A 18 -2.32 -4.35 -4.17
CA PRO A 18 -1.20 -5.28 -4.02
C PRO A 18 -0.73 -5.88 -5.35
N GLY A 19 0.58 -5.94 -5.55
CA GLY A 19 1.23 -6.68 -6.65
C GLY A 19 1.36 -8.17 -6.37
N SER A 20 1.96 -8.93 -7.28
CA SER A 20 2.19 -10.38 -7.13
C SER A 20 3.34 -10.74 -6.18
N ASP A 21 4.13 -9.75 -5.79
CA ASP A 21 5.30 -9.81 -4.92
C ASP A 21 4.93 -9.81 -3.42
N VAL A 22 3.68 -9.54 -3.07
CA VAL A 22 3.25 -9.47 -1.67
C VAL A 22 3.14 -10.85 -1.03
N ASN A 23 3.38 -10.92 0.27
CA ASN A 23 3.02 -12.09 1.06
C ASN A 23 1.48 -12.20 1.12
N PRO A 24 0.87 -13.27 0.56
CA PRO A 24 -0.60 -13.37 0.45
C PRO A 24 -1.29 -13.45 1.81
N TYR A 25 -0.62 -14.02 2.83
CA TYR A 25 -1.17 -14.10 4.18
C TYR A 25 -1.26 -12.72 4.83
N LEU A 26 -0.19 -11.93 4.73
CA LEU A 26 -0.16 -10.57 5.28
C LEU A 26 -1.12 -9.64 4.53
N ALA A 27 -1.17 -9.75 3.21
CA ALA A 27 -2.08 -8.94 2.40
C ALA A 27 -3.55 -9.21 2.77
N CYS A 28 -3.95 -10.48 2.85
CA CYS A 28 -5.30 -10.85 3.27
C CYS A 28 -5.60 -10.42 4.72
N ALA A 29 -4.66 -10.64 5.64
CA ALA A 29 -4.82 -10.24 7.04
C ALA A 29 -4.95 -8.72 7.18
N ALA A 30 -4.16 -7.93 6.44
CA ALA A 30 -4.18 -6.47 6.52
C ALA A 30 -5.49 -5.90 5.96
N LEU A 31 -5.98 -6.45 4.84
CA LEU A 31 -7.28 -6.07 4.28
C LEU A 31 -8.44 -6.40 5.23
N LEU A 32 -8.40 -7.58 5.86
CA LEU A 32 -9.40 -7.97 6.85
C LEU A 32 -9.37 -7.06 8.08
N ALA A 33 -8.18 -6.81 8.63
CA ALA A 33 -7.98 -5.94 9.79
C ALA A 33 -8.46 -4.51 9.52
N ALA A 34 -8.09 -3.93 8.38
CA ALA A 34 -8.53 -2.58 8.00
C ALA A 34 -10.06 -2.51 7.82
N GLY A 35 -10.66 -3.54 7.21
CA GLY A 35 -12.11 -3.63 7.04
C GLY A 35 -12.85 -3.72 8.38
N LEU A 36 -12.38 -4.58 9.28
CA LEU A 36 -12.95 -4.71 10.63
C LEU A 36 -12.82 -3.41 11.43
N ALA A 37 -11.63 -2.80 11.43
CA ALA A 37 -11.39 -1.53 12.12
C ALA A 37 -12.34 -0.42 11.64
N GLY A 38 -12.59 -0.33 10.32
CA GLY A 38 -13.54 0.63 9.76
C GLY A 38 -14.99 0.36 10.19
N ILE A 39 -15.40 -0.91 10.22
CA ILE A 39 -16.75 -1.34 10.66
C ILE A 39 -16.96 -1.03 12.14
N GLU A 40 -16.02 -1.42 12.99
CA GLU A 40 -16.09 -1.23 14.45
C GLU A 40 -16.13 0.25 14.82
N ALA A 41 -15.29 1.06 14.17
CA ALA A 41 -15.25 2.50 14.39
C ALA A 41 -16.38 3.26 13.66
N LYS A 42 -17.22 2.57 12.87
CA LYS A 42 -18.28 3.16 12.04
C LYS A 42 -17.77 4.33 11.19
N MET A 43 -16.61 4.15 10.56
CA MET A 43 -15.97 5.19 9.76
C MET A 43 -16.87 5.57 8.58
N GLU A 44 -17.01 6.87 8.34
CA GLU A 44 -17.69 7.37 7.15
C GLU A 44 -16.86 7.06 5.90
N LEU A 45 -17.54 6.54 4.88
CA LEU A 45 -16.93 6.33 3.58
C LEU A 45 -16.91 7.65 2.81
N GLU A 46 -15.79 7.89 2.13
CA GLU A 46 -15.73 8.96 1.15
C GLU A 46 -16.69 8.67 -0.02
N PRO A 47 -17.18 9.72 -0.72
CA PRO A 47 -18.03 9.54 -1.88
C PRO A 47 -17.40 8.63 -2.93
N GLU A 48 -18.24 7.86 -3.64
CA GLU A 48 -17.75 7.06 -4.74
C GLU A 48 -17.14 7.95 -5.83
N MET A 49 -15.97 7.55 -6.33
CA MET A 49 -15.36 8.22 -7.47
C MET A 49 -15.83 7.58 -8.77
N SER A 50 -16.23 8.43 -9.72
CA SER A 50 -16.74 8.05 -11.04
C SER A 50 -15.91 8.71 -12.15
N GLY A 51 -15.65 7.99 -13.25
CA GLY A 51 -14.93 8.53 -14.41
C GLY A 51 -13.44 8.22 -14.45
N ASP A 52 -12.69 8.97 -15.27
CA ASP A 52 -11.24 8.81 -15.42
C ASP A 52 -10.48 9.48 -14.25
N MET A 53 -9.96 8.63 -13.37
CA MET A 53 -9.29 9.07 -12.16
C MET A 53 -7.85 9.53 -12.39
N TYR A 54 -7.23 9.17 -13.54
CA TYR A 54 -5.83 9.53 -13.81
C TYR A 54 -5.61 11.04 -13.99
N ASN A 55 -6.67 11.78 -14.33
CA ASN A 55 -6.62 13.22 -14.58
C ASN A 55 -7.25 14.07 -13.46
N THR A 56 -7.69 13.44 -12.37
CA THR A 56 -8.42 14.13 -11.30
C THR A 56 -7.45 14.55 -10.19
N ALA A 57 -7.28 15.86 -9.99
CA ALA A 57 -6.41 16.41 -8.95
C ALA A 57 -7.07 16.34 -7.56
N GLY A 58 -6.24 16.24 -6.51
CA GLY A 58 -6.68 16.33 -5.11
C GLY A 58 -7.30 15.05 -4.54
N ILE A 59 -7.10 13.90 -5.19
CA ILE A 59 -7.51 12.59 -4.67
C ILE A 59 -6.49 12.11 -3.64
N ARG A 60 -6.95 11.39 -2.60
CA ARG A 60 -6.05 10.66 -1.70
C ARG A 60 -5.32 9.57 -2.47
N GLU A 61 -4.00 9.64 -2.47
CA GLU A 61 -3.14 8.64 -3.11
C GLU A 61 -2.54 7.66 -2.10
N ILE A 62 -2.16 6.50 -2.61
CA ILE A 62 -1.31 5.56 -1.88
C ILE A 62 0.16 6.03 -1.96
N PRO A 63 1.04 5.59 -1.04
CA PRO A 63 2.47 5.86 -1.17
C PRO A 63 3.00 5.38 -2.53
N HIS A 64 3.84 6.21 -3.16
CA HIS A 64 4.39 5.97 -4.50
C HIS A 64 5.67 5.13 -4.51
N ASN A 65 6.26 4.91 -3.34
CA ASN A 65 7.51 4.18 -3.19
C ASN A 65 7.55 3.44 -1.84
N LEU A 66 8.52 2.53 -1.72
CA LEU A 66 8.70 1.72 -0.52
C LEU A 66 9.08 2.56 0.72
N ARG A 67 9.77 3.70 0.56
CA ARG A 67 10.18 4.56 1.69
C ARG A 67 8.96 5.16 2.38
N ASP A 68 8.06 5.75 1.60
CA ASP A 68 6.82 6.35 2.10
C ASP A 68 5.89 5.28 2.70
N ALA A 69 5.77 4.13 2.03
CA ALA A 69 4.99 3.02 2.53
C ALA A 69 5.51 2.46 3.87
N ALA A 70 6.84 2.30 3.99
CA ALA A 70 7.49 1.85 5.22
C ALA A 70 7.29 2.84 6.37
N ALA A 71 7.41 4.15 6.10
CA ALA A 71 7.17 5.19 7.10
C ALA A 71 5.72 5.17 7.61
N LEU A 72 4.75 5.03 6.71
CA LEU A 72 3.33 4.92 7.07
C LEU A 72 3.04 3.64 7.88
N LEU A 73 3.63 2.50 7.49
CA LEU A 73 3.51 1.24 8.23
C LEU A 73 4.02 1.41 9.67
N ASN A 74 5.20 1.98 9.85
CA ASN A 74 5.82 2.17 11.15
C ASN A 74 4.96 3.04 12.10
N GLY A 75 4.35 4.10 11.55
CA GLY A 75 3.47 5.01 12.31
C GLY A 75 2.03 4.50 12.51
N SER A 76 1.65 3.37 11.93
CA SER A 76 0.26 2.93 11.90
C SER A 76 -0.16 2.27 13.22
N LYS A 77 -0.88 3.03 14.05
CA LYS A 77 -1.52 2.52 15.28
C LYS A 77 -2.50 1.37 14.99
N MET A 78 -3.22 1.45 13.87
CA MET A 78 -4.19 0.42 13.48
C MET A 78 -3.48 -0.91 13.17
N LEU A 79 -2.41 -0.86 12.36
CA LEU A 79 -1.68 -2.08 12.00
C LEU A 79 -0.92 -2.65 13.21
N ARG A 80 -0.40 -1.80 14.10
CA ARG A 80 0.20 -2.25 15.37
C ARG A 80 -0.82 -2.95 16.27
N ALA A 81 -2.04 -2.44 16.37
CA ALA A 81 -3.10 -3.12 17.12
C ALA A 81 -3.52 -4.46 16.49
N ALA A 82 -3.49 -4.56 15.15
CA ALA A 82 -3.91 -5.77 14.43
C ALA A 82 -2.83 -6.87 14.39
N PHE A 83 -1.56 -6.50 14.21
CA PHE A 83 -0.45 -7.43 13.98
C PHE A 83 0.51 -7.56 15.17
N GLY A 84 0.49 -6.60 16.10
CA GLY A 84 1.47 -6.47 17.17
C GLY A 84 2.71 -5.68 16.75
N ASP A 85 3.37 -5.06 17.73
CA ASP A 85 4.54 -4.22 17.50
C ASP A 85 5.70 -5.01 16.89
N ASP A 86 5.99 -6.22 17.38
CA ASP A 86 7.10 -7.06 16.88
C ASP A 86 6.97 -7.36 15.38
N VAL A 87 5.75 -7.62 14.89
CA VAL A 87 5.49 -7.91 13.48
C VAL A 87 5.70 -6.65 12.64
N VAL A 88 5.12 -5.52 13.07
CA VAL A 88 5.26 -4.25 12.35
C VAL A 88 6.73 -3.82 12.30
N ASP A 89 7.44 -3.92 13.42
CA ASP A 89 8.84 -3.54 13.53
C ASP A 89 9.75 -4.45 12.68
N HIS A 90 9.47 -5.76 12.65
CA HIS A 90 10.21 -6.70 11.82
C HIS A 90 10.08 -6.37 10.32
N TYR A 91 8.86 -6.17 9.82
CA TYR A 91 8.64 -5.86 8.41
C TYR A 91 9.08 -4.45 8.04
N HIS A 92 8.96 -3.48 8.96
CA HIS A 92 9.55 -2.17 8.77
C HIS A 92 11.07 -2.25 8.62
N HIS A 93 11.74 -3.01 9.49
CA HIS A 93 13.19 -3.21 9.42
C HIS A 93 13.61 -3.88 8.10
N ALA A 94 12.89 -4.92 7.68
CA ALA A 94 13.14 -5.58 6.39
C ALA A 94 13.01 -4.60 5.21
N ALA A 95 11.99 -3.74 5.22
CA ALA A 95 11.84 -2.70 4.21
C ALA A 95 13.01 -1.70 4.24
N GLN A 96 13.42 -1.23 5.42
CA GLN A 96 14.56 -0.32 5.56
C GLN A 96 15.87 -0.93 5.04
N TRP A 97 16.06 -2.25 5.23
CA TRP A 97 17.20 -2.96 4.67
C TRP A 97 17.20 -2.90 3.14
N GLU A 98 16.09 -3.31 2.51
CA GLU A 98 15.94 -3.29 1.04
C GLU A 98 16.14 -1.89 0.46
N ILE A 99 15.55 -0.89 1.12
CA ILE A 99 15.73 0.53 0.82
C ILE A 99 17.22 0.89 0.80
N SER A 100 17.96 0.49 1.85
CA SER A 100 19.37 0.81 2.03
C SER A 100 20.28 0.10 1.03
N GLU A 101 19.95 -1.14 0.64
CA GLU A 101 20.70 -1.87 -0.39
C GLU A 101 20.47 -1.24 -1.76
N THR A 102 19.23 -0.87 -2.07
CA THR A 102 18.89 -0.16 -3.31
C THR A 102 19.65 1.17 -3.43
N ASP A 103 19.74 1.95 -2.34
CA ASP A 103 20.45 3.24 -2.32
C ASP A 103 21.97 3.14 -2.56
N ARG A 104 22.56 1.95 -2.37
CA ARG A 104 24.00 1.74 -2.60
C ARG A 104 24.34 1.41 -4.05
N VAL A 105 23.34 1.10 -4.86
CA VAL A 105 23.53 0.64 -6.24
C VAL A 105 23.44 1.82 -7.19
N VAL A 106 24.47 1.99 -8.02
CA VAL A 106 24.38 2.85 -9.22
C VAL A 106 23.75 2.02 -10.33
N THR A 107 22.56 2.42 -10.76
CA THR A 107 21.77 1.71 -11.77
C THR A 107 22.25 2.01 -13.19
N ASP A 108 22.00 1.10 -14.12
CA ASP A 108 22.28 1.33 -15.55
C ASP A 108 21.56 2.57 -16.09
N PHE A 109 20.36 2.87 -15.58
CA PHE A 109 19.61 4.07 -15.93
C PHE A 109 20.35 5.35 -15.52
N GLU A 110 20.94 5.37 -14.33
CA GLU A 110 21.75 6.50 -13.86
C GLU A 110 23.03 6.63 -14.67
N LEU A 111 23.70 5.52 -15.00
CA LEU A 111 24.88 5.54 -15.88
C LEU A 111 24.54 6.11 -17.26
N GLN A 112 23.48 5.61 -17.91
CA GLN A 112 23.05 6.13 -19.21
C GLN A 112 22.72 7.62 -19.11
N ARG A 113 21.83 8.01 -18.19
CA ARG A 113 21.37 9.40 -18.08
C ARG A 113 22.45 10.40 -17.69
N LEU A 114 23.42 10.01 -16.86
CA LEU A 114 24.44 10.90 -16.30
C LEU A 114 25.79 10.84 -17.04
N LEU A 115 26.06 9.78 -17.82
CA LEU A 115 27.30 9.59 -18.57
C LEU A 115 27.12 9.62 -20.11
N GLU A 116 25.92 9.91 -20.63
CA GLU A 116 25.58 9.98 -22.07
C GLU A 116 26.40 10.99 -22.91
N ARG A 117 27.34 11.75 -22.31
CA ARG A 117 28.22 12.71 -23.01
C ARG A 117 29.74 12.48 -22.82
N ALA A 118 30.16 11.33 -22.30
CA ALA A 118 31.58 10.98 -22.19
C ALA A 118 32.15 10.39 -23.49
#